data_AF-A0A8H7ANR9-F1
#
_entry.id   AF-A0A8H7ANR9-F1
#
_cell.length_a   1.000
_cell.length_b   1.000
_cell.length_c   1.000
_cell.angle_alpha   90.00
_cell.angle_beta   90.00
_cell.angle_gamma   90.00
#
_symmetry.space_group_name_H-M   'P 1'
#
loop_
_entity.id
_entity.type
_entity.pdbx_description
1 polymer ?
#
loop_
_entity_poly.entity_id
_entity_poly.type
_entity_poly.pdbx_seq_one_letter_code
_entity_poly.pdbx_strand_id
1 'polypeptide(L)'
;MSSSLTSSSSIPPSTPPSSQDAQYIIPPSPPSLNLQRLRNPRAPDATRDQRLQAQSLHVAGVKYQEIAVQTGLTFHQIHYALKHPAIPTKRPGRKSKLTNDEVQSIIN
;
A
#
# COMPACT_ATOMS: atom_id res chain seq x y z
N MET A 1 -68.69 34.31 -13.93
CA MET A 1 -68.95 34.49 -12.48
C MET A 1 -69.02 33.11 -11.86
N SER A 2 -68.27 32.88 -10.77
CA SER A 2 -68.65 32.06 -9.59
C SER A 2 -69.07 30.58 -9.81
N SER A 3 -68.56 29.53 -9.15
CA SER A 3 -67.82 29.40 -7.89
C SER A 3 -67.15 28.02 -7.78
N SER A 4 -66.04 28.00 -7.06
CA SER A 4 -65.28 26.85 -6.59
C SER A 4 -66.02 26.04 -5.52
N LEU A 5 -65.81 24.71 -5.49
CA LEU A 5 -65.96 23.89 -4.28
C LEU A 5 -64.79 22.90 -4.21
N THR A 6 -63.69 23.32 -3.59
CA THR A 6 -62.63 22.40 -3.14
C THR A 6 -62.92 22.03 -1.69
N SER A 7 -63.19 20.75 -1.44
CA SER A 7 -63.35 20.20 -0.09
C SER A 7 -62.02 20.32 0.66
N SER A 8 -62.02 21.16 1.69
CA SER A 8 -60.89 21.32 2.62
C SER A 8 -60.98 20.23 3.69
N SER A 9 -60.24 19.14 3.51
CA SER A 9 -60.06 18.13 4.57
C SER A 9 -58.96 18.63 5.52
N SER A 10 -59.38 19.15 6.67
CA SER A 10 -58.51 19.59 7.76
C SER A 10 -57.81 18.38 8.37
N ILE A 11 -56.50 18.25 8.15
CA ILE A 11 -55.64 17.29 8.84
C ILE A 11 -55.26 17.93 10.19
N PRO A 12 -55.46 17.26 11.34
CA PRO A 12 -55.03 17.82 12.62
C PRO A 12 -53.50 17.91 12.69
N PRO A 13 -52.94 18.87 13.46
CA PRO A 13 -51.50 18.97 13.63
C PRO A 13 -50.98 17.71 14.32
N SER A 14 -50.23 16.89 13.60
CA SER A 14 -49.46 15.79 14.16
C SER A 14 -48.43 16.38 15.10
N THR A 15 -48.68 16.26 16.41
CA THR A 15 -47.70 16.54 17.46
C THR A 15 -46.47 15.68 17.17
N PRO A 16 -45.25 16.25 17.09
CA PRO A 16 -44.05 15.41 17.05
C PRO A 16 -44.00 14.61 18.37
N PRO A 17 -43.79 13.29 18.33
CA PRO A 17 -43.59 12.53 19.55
C PRO A 17 -42.35 13.09 20.27
N SER A 18 -42.58 13.48 21.53
CA SER A 18 -41.57 13.96 22.48
C SER A 18 -40.34 13.04 22.46
N SER A 19 -39.17 13.62 22.23
CA SER A 19 -37.87 12.94 22.08
C SER A 19 -37.30 12.34 23.38
N GLN A 20 -38.11 11.72 24.24
CA GLN A 20 -37.66 11.30 25.58
C GLN A 20 -37.63 9.79 25.87
N ASP A 21 -37.98 8.92 24.92
CA ASP A 21 -37.96 7.46 25.16
C ASP A 21 -37.12 6.64 24.16
N ALA A 22 -36.33 7.30 23.31
CA ALA A 22 -35.30 6.60 22.54
C ALA A 22 -34.04 6.47 23.40
N GLN A 23 -34.05 5.51 24.34
CA GLN A 23 -32.83 4.94 24.89
C GLN A 23 -32.01 4.36 23.73
N TYR A 24 -31.19 5.19 23.09
CA TYR A 24 -30.16 4.74 22.16
C TYR A 24 -29.21 3.88 22.98
N ILE A 25 -29.45 2.56 22.96
CA ILE A 25 -28.46 1.57 23.36
C ILE A 25 -27.30 1.80 22.40
N ILE A 26 -26.29 2.55 22.85
CA ILE A 26 -25.04 2.68 22.12
C ILE A 26 -24.54 1.24 21.95
N PRO A 27 -24.49 0.69 20.72
CA PRO A 27 -23.98 -0.66 20.55
C PRO A 27 -22.57 -0.68 21.15
N PRO A 28 -22.19 -1.74 21.88
CA PRO A 28 -20.85 -1.81 22.42
C PRO A 28 -19.88 -1.55 21.28
N SER A 29 -19.00 -0.56 21.47
CA SER A 29 -17.89 -0.27 20.55
C SER A 29 -17.33 -1.61 20.06
N PRO A 30 -17.26 -1.87 18.74
CA PRO A 30 -16.65 -3.09 18.27
C PRO A 30 -15.26 -3.19 18.91
N PRO A 31 -14.84 -4.38 19.39
CA PRO A 31 -13.51 -4.54 19.93
C PRO A 31 -12.55 -4.00 18.88
N SER A 32 -11.69 -3.05 19.25
CA SER A 32 -10.67 -2.51 18.36
C SER A 32 -9.97 -3.72 17.74
N LEU A 33 -10.25 -3.97 16.46
CA LEU A 33 -9.57 -5.04 15.75
C LEU A 33 -8.10 -4.69 15.92
N ASN A 34 -7.39 -5.53 16.67
CA ASN A 34 -5.96 -5.42 16.78
C ASN A 34 -5.45 -5.76 15.37
N LEU A 35 -5.46 -4.75 14.51
CA LEU A 35 -4.71 -4.68 13.27
C LEU A 35 -3.25 -4.62 13.72
N GLN A 36 -2.78 -5.67 14.39
CA GLN A 36 -1.38 -6.04 14.39
C GLN A 36 -1.03 -5.94 12.93
N ARG A 37 -0.29 -4.87 12.56
CA ARG A 37 0.02 -4.53 11.17
C ARG A 37 0.32 -5.84 10.47
N LEU A 38 -0.63 -6.34 9.68
CA LEU A 38 -0.46 -7.60 9.00
C LEU A 38 0.81 -7.38 8.21
N ARG A 39 1.86 -8.13 8.58
CA ARG A 39 3.20 -7.94 8.06
C ARG A 39 3.07 -8.27 6.59
N ASN A 40 2.83 -7.25 5.76
CA ASN A 40 2.53 -7.45 4.35
C ASN A 40 3.71 -8.26 3.80
N PRO A 41 3.49 -9.51 3.35
CA PRO A 41 4.58 -10.36 2.93
C PRO A 41 5.35 -9.57 1.88
N ARG A 42 6.64 -9.33 2.15
CA ARG A 42 7.47 -8.56 1.23
C ARG A 42 7.40 -9.28 -0.11
N ALA A 43 7.08 -8.54 -1.16
CA ALA A 43 7.16 -9.07 -2.51
C ALA A 43 8.57 -9.65 -2.72
N PRO A 44 8.69 -10.81 -3.39
CA PRO A 44 9.99 -11.40 -3.64
C PRO A 44 10.86 -10.43 -4.43
N ASP A 45 12.16 -10.42 -4.12
CA ASP A 45 13.12 -9.62 -4.87
C ASP A 45 13.21 -10.10 -6.32
N ALA A 46 13.45 -9.18 -7.25
CA ALA A 46 13.63 -9.52 -8.66
C ALA A 46 14.88 -10.38 -8.85
N THR A 47 14.73 -11.51 -9.53
CA THR A 47 15.87 -12.39 -9.83
C THR A 47 16.81 -11.73 -10.85
N ARG A 48 18.04 -12.25 -10.96
CA ARG A 48 19.02 -11.76 -11.95
C ARG A 48 18.45 -11.80 -13.37
N ASP A 49 17.81 -12.91 -13.73
CA ASP A 49 17.36 -13.14 -15.10
C ASP A 49 16.14 -12.26 -15.43
N GLN A 50 15.23 -12.04 -14.47
CA GLN A 50 14.13 -11.06 -14.63
C GLN A 50 14.68 -9.64 -14.87
N ARG A 51 15.73 -9.26 -14.15
CA ARG A 51 16.37 -7.94 -14.32
C ARG A 51 17.05 -7.81 -15.69
N LEU A 52 17.73 -8.86 -16.15
CA LEU A 52 18.33 -8.90 -17.49
C LEU A 52 17.25 -8.79 -18.57
N GLN A 53 16.16 -9.56 -18.45
CA GLN A 53 15.05 -9.50 -19.39
C GLN A 53 14.43 -8.10 -19.45
N ALA A 54 14.18 -7.47 -18.30
CA ALA A 54 13.67 -6.10 -18.25
C ALA A 54 14.61 -5.08 -18.93
N GLN A 55 15.93 -5.21 -18.73
CA GLN A 55 16.93 -4.37 -19.40
C GLN A 55 16.93 -4.60 -20.92
N SER A 56 16.92 -5.85 -21.38
CA SER A 56 16.88 -6.19 -22.80
C SER A 56 15.62 -5.64 -23.48
N LEU A 57 14.44 -5.79 -22.84
CA LEU A 57 13.18 -5.26 -23.38
C LEU A 57 13.18 -3.74 -23.43
N HIS A 58 13.73 -3.06 -22.42
CA HIS A 58 13.85 -1.61 -22.43
C HIS A 58 14.79 -1.12 -23.54
N VAL A 59 15.91 -1.81 -23.79
CA VAL A 59 16.81 -1.50 -24.92
C VAL A 59 16.12 -1.70 -26.27
N ALA A 60 15.23 -2.69 -26.36
CA ALA A 60 14.40 -2.92 -27.54
C ALA A 60 13.25 -1.90 -27.71
N GLY A 61 13.11 -0.92 -26.80
CA GLY A 61 12.09 0.13 -26.88
C GLY A 61 10.71 -0.25 -26.33
N VAL A 62 10.61 -1.38 -25.62
CA VAL A 62 9.34 -1.83 -25.02
C VAL A 62 8.95 -0.91 -23.86
N LYS A 63 7.65 -0.59 -23.76
CA LYS A 63 7.13 0.28 -22.70
C LYS A 63 7.10 -0.44 -21.35
N TYR A 64 7.23 0.35 -20.27
CA TYR A 64 7.22 -0.15 -18.88
C TYR A 64 6.03 -1.05 -18.53
N GLN A 65 4.83 -0.73 -19.00
CA GLN A 65 3.62 -1.52 -18.74
C GLN A 65 3.74 -2.93 -19.32
N GLU A 66 4.30 -3.04 -20.51
CA GLU A 66 4.44 -4.30 -21.23
C GLU A 66 5.60 -5.14 -20.68
N ILE A 67 6.69 -4.48 -20.26
CA ILE A 67 7.76 -5.11 -19.48
C ILE A 67 7.20 -5.73 -18.19
N ALA A 68 6.30 -5.03 -17.48
CA ALA A 68 5.69 -5.53 -16.25
C ALA A 68 4.85 -6.80 -16.51
N VAL A 69 4.08 -6.82 -17.60
CA VAL A 69 3.29 -7.99 -18.00
C VAL A 69 4.19 -9.17 -18.36
N GLN A 70 5.27 -8.95 -19.11
CA GLN A 70 6.16 -10.04 -19.54
C GLN A 70 7.05 -10.60 -18.43
N THR A 71 7.49 -9.75 -17.49
CA THR A 71 8.44 -10.14 -16.44
C THR A 71 7.78 -10.44 -15.09
N GLY A 72 6.53 -10.02 -14.90
CA GLY A 72 5.83 -10.09 -13.62
C GLY A 72 6.37 -9.12 -12.56
N LEU A 73 7.24 -8.18 -12.94
CA LEU A 73 7.84 -7.21 -12.03
C LEU A 73 6.94 -5.99 -11.80
N THR A 74 7.01 -5.44 -10.59
CA THR A 74 6.40 -4.14 -10.28
C THR A 74 7.17 -3.00 -10.95
N PHE A 75 6.51 -1.85 -11.17
CA PHE A 75 7.17 -0.65 -11.71
C PHE A 75 8.41 -0.23 -10.93
N HIS A 76 8.38 -0.35 -9.59
CA HIS A 76 9.52 -0.03 -8.75
C HIS A 76 10.70 -0.99 -8.98
N GLN A 77 10.43 -2.29 -9.12
CA GLN A 77 11.45 -3.29 -9.45
C GLN A 77 12.01 -3.08 -10.86
N ILE A 78 11.18 -2.73 -11.83
CA ILE A 78 11.63 -2.41 -13.19
C ILE A 78 12.54 -1.17 -13.15
N HIS A 79 12.12 -0.11 -12.47
CA HIS A 79 12.95 1.09 -12.33
C HIS A 79 14.30 0.78 -11.67
N TYR A 80 14.30 -0.03 -10.60
CA TYR A 80 15.52 -0.50 -9.95
C TYR A 80 16.38 -1.35 -10.92
N ALA A 81 15.77 -2.25 -11.68
CA ALA A 81 16.45 -3.12 -12.63
C ALA A 81 17.14 -2.31 -13.74
N LEU A 82 16.54 -1.23 -14.22
CA LEU A 82 17.16 -0.38 -15.25
C LEU A 82 18.26 0.52 -14.70
N LYS A 83 18.13 0.99 -13.45
CA LYS A 83 19.11 1.89 -12.82
C LYS A 83 20.37 1.16 -12.33
N HIS A 84 20.26 -0.11 -11.98
CA HIS A 84 21.34 -0.88 -11.37
C HIS A 84 21.75 -2.07 -12.25
N PRO A 85 23.05 -2.41 -12.31
CA PRO A 85 23.51 -3.57 -13.08
C PRO A 85 22.89 -4.85 -12.53
N ALA A 86 22.53 -5.78 -13.42
CA ALA A 86 21.92 -7.06 -13.03
C ALA A 86 22.87 -7.94 -12.20
N ILE A 87 24.17 -7.66 -12.24
CA ILE A 87 25.21 -8.36 -11.48
C ILE A 87 25.03 -8.10 -9.98
N PRO A 88 24.98 -9.15 -9.14
CA PRO A 88 24.91 -9.00 -7.69
C PRO A 88 26.15 -8.28 -7.15
N THR A 89 25.95 -7.26 -6.31
CA THR A 89 27.02 -6.57 -5.60
C THR A 89 26.96 -6.90 -4.12
N LYS A 90 28.10 -7.30 -3.54
CA LYS A 90 28.18 -7.57 -2.11
C LYS A 90 28.07 -6.25 -1.35
N ARG A 91 27.16 -6.18 -0.38
CA ARG A 91 27.09 -5.02 0.52
C ARG A 91 28.37 -4.96 1.35
N PRO A 92 28.95 -3.76 1.56
CA PRO A 92 30.05 -3.62 2.50
C PRO A 92 29.58 -4.10 3.86
N GLY A 93 30.38 -4.97 4.47
CA GLY A 93 30.14 -5.47 5.82
C GLY A 93 30.34 -4.38 6.87
N ARG A 94 30.14 -4.73 8.13
CA ARG A 94 30.53 -3.87 9.24
C ARG A 94 32.05 -3.65 9.19
N LYS A 95 32.49 -2.40 9.29
CA LYS A 95 33.91 -2.07 9.35
C LYS A 95 34.55 -2.73 10.58
N SER A 96 35.81 -3.16 10.43
CA SER A 96 36.63 -3.61 11.56
C SER A 96 36.77 -2.49 12.59
N LYS A 97 36.82 -2.85 13.87
CA LYS A 97 37.19 -1.91 14.94
C LYS A 97 38.68 -1.68 15.01
N LEU A 98 39.47 -2.68 14.62
CA LEU A 98 40.92 -2.62 14.60
C LEU A 98 41.40 -2.19 13.22
N THR A 99 42.40 -1.32 13.22
CA THR A 99 43.20 -0.94 12.06
C THR A 99 44.12 -2.09 11.65
N ASN A 100 44.65 -2.04 10.42
CA ASN A 100 45.57 -3.08 9.95
C ASN A 100 46.85 -3.15 10.82
N ASP A 101 47.36 -2.02 11.29
CA ASP A 101 48.57 -1.96 12.10
C ASP A 101 48.38 -2.62 13.47
N GLU A 102 47.22 -2.39 14.11
CA GLU A 102 46.85 -3.08 15.36
C GLU A 102 46.70 -4.58 15.14
N VAL A 103 46.11 -5.02 14.03
CA VAL A 103 46.03 -6.45 13.69
C VAL A 103 47.42 -7.07 13.54
N GLN A 104 48.36 -6.38 12.88
CA GLN A 104 49.74 -6.88 12.72
C GLN A 104 50.49 -6.96 14.06
N SER A 105 50.25 -6.02 14.98
CA SER A 105 50.85 -6.05 16.32
C SER A 105 50.37 -7.22 17.20
N ILE A 106 49.24 -7.86 16.87
CA ILE A 106 48.69 -9.01 17.62
C ILE A 106 49.22 -10.33 17.04
N ILE A 107 49.56 -10.36 15.74
CA ILE A 107 50.00 -11.58 15.03
C ILE A 107 51.50 -11.85 15.26
N ASN A 108 52.30 -10.80 15.44
CA ASN A 108 53.75 -10.88 15.72
C ASN A 108 54.04 -10.99 17.22
#